data_AF-A0A452XEL4-F1
#
_entry.id   AF-A0A452XEL4-F1
#
_cell.length_a   1.000
_cell.length_b   1.000
_cell.length_c   1.000
_cell.angle_alpha   90.00
_cell.angle_beta   90.00
_cell.angle_gamma   90.00
#
_symmetry.space_group_name_H-M   'P 1'
#
loop_
_entity.id
_entity.type
_entity.pdbx_description
1 polymer ?
#
loop_
_entity_poly.entity_id
_entity_poly.type
_entity_poly.pdbx_seq_one_letter_code
_entity_poly.pdbx_strand_id
1 'polypeptide(L)'
;MHAIELDPSDAMLYANRSLCYLQMTEADKALRDANTCIKLRREWLKGYYRKGSALMSLKEYKEACDAFEAGLKLDPGNTELEKVFQEAVEAMKRMTWPEKEKMLQAIQLEKTDTENV
;
A
#
# COMPACT_ATOMS: atom_id res chain seq x y z
N MET A 1 24.42 -18.89 6.06
CA MET A 1 23.18 -19.39 6.68
C MET A 1 22.16 -18.27 6.64
N HIS A 2 21.04 -18.46 5.95
CA HIS A 2 19.96 -17.50 6.00
C HIS A 2 19.24 -17.66 7.35
N ALA A 3 19.06 -16.57 8.11
CA ALA A 3 18.38 -16.63 9.41
C ALA A 3 16.96 -17.24 9.33
N ILE A 4 16.30 -17.11 8.18
CA ILE A 4 14.97 -17.66 7.91
C ILE A 4 14.97 -19.20 7.82
N GLU A 5 16.10 -19.82 7.50
CA GLU A 5 16.24 -21.28 7.50
C GLU A 5 16.35 -21.83 8.93
N LEU A 6 16.73 -20.98 9.90
CA LEU A 6 16.88 -21.36 11.30
C LEU A 6 15.57 -21.25 12.09
N ASP A 7 14.75 -20.23 11.80
CA ASP A 7 13.39 -20.11 12.33
C ASP A 7 12.44 -19.50 11.27
N PRO A 8 11.76 -20.34 10.47
CA PRO A 8 10.81 -19.87 9.46
C PRO A 8 9.50 -19.34 10.07
N SER A 9 9.31 -19.45 11.39
CA SER A 9 8.12 -18.97 12.08
C SER A 9 8.28 -17.55 12.66
N ASP A 10 9.50 -17.01 12.66
CA ASP A 10 9.75 -15.67 13.18
C ASP A 10 9.31 -14.60 12.17
N ALA A 11 8.10 -14.10 12.37
CA ALA A 11 7.54 -12.98 11.62
C ALA A 11 8.49 -11.76 11.57
N MET A 12 9.35 -11.56 12.59
CA MET A 12 10.28 -10.44 12.64
C MET A 12 11.35 -10.52 11.55
N LEU A 13 11.82 -11.72 11.19
CA LEU A 13 12.77 -11.91 10.10
C LEU A 13 12.16 -11.48 8.76
N TYR A 14 10.90 -11.86 8.50
CA TYR A 14 10.19 -11.44 7.30
C TYR A 14 9.90 -9.93 7.29
N ALA A 15 9.54 -9.34 8.43
CA ALA A 15 9.33 -7.88 8.53
C ALA A 15 10.61 -7.07 8.26
N ASN A 16 11.76 -7.56 8.73
CA ASN A 16 13.06 -6.93 8.49
C ASN A 16 13.50 -7.12 7.04
N ARG A 17 13.35 -8.32 6.48
CA ARG A 17 13.69 -8.58 5.07
C ARG A 17 12.79 -7.80 4.10
N SER A 18 11.50 -7.67 4.41
CA SER A 18 10.57 -6.80 3.69
C SER A 18 11.06 -5.35 3.63
N LEU A 19 11.53 -4.80 4.77
CA LEU A 19 12.10 -3.46 4.81
C LEU A 19 13.34 -3.34 3.92
N CYS A 20 14.26 -4.31 3.97
CA CYS A 20 15.44 -4.31 3.11
C CYS A 20 15.05 -4.33 1.63
N TYR A 21 14.06 -5.15 1.24
CA TYR A 21 13.57 -5.15 -0.13
C TYR A 21 12.97 -3.81 -0.56
N LEU A 22 12.28 -3.09 0.33
CA LEU A 22 11.81 -1.73 0.02
C LEU A 22 12.96 -0.76 -0.26
N GLN A 23 14.03 -0.84 0.55
CA GLN A 23 15.22 -0.02 0.34
C GLN A 23 15.97 -0.37 -0.96
N MET A 24 15.85 -1.62 -1.41
CA MET A 24 16.39 -2.10 -2.68
C MET A 24 15.44 -1.85 -3.87
N THR A 25 14.32 -1.14 -3.67
CA THR A 25 13.28 -0.92 -4.68
C THR A 25 12.62 -2.21 -5.23
N GLU A 26 12.75 -3.32 -4.50
CA GLU A 26 12.18 -4.63 -4.84
C GLU A 26 10.82 -4.82 -4.15
N ALA A 27 9.87 -3.92 -4.46
CA ALA A 27 8.61 -3.83 -3.73
C ALA A 27 7.75 -5.11 -3.79
N ASP A 28 7.79 -5.86 -4.90
CA ASP A 28 7.11 -7.17 -5.02
C ASP A 28 7.61 -8.19 -3.99
N LYS A 29 8.92 -8.24 -3.77
CA LYS A 29 9.52 -9.15 -2.77
C LYS A 29 9.19 -8.67 -1.36
N ALA A 30 9.22 -7.36 -1.14
CA ALA A 30 8.80 -6.77 0.12
C ALA A 30 7.35 -7.12 0.47
N LEU A 31 6.45 -7.08 -0.52
CA LEU A 31 5.04 -7.42 -0.35
C LEU A 31 4.85 -8.90 0.02
N ARG A 32 5.58 -9.82 -0.63
CA ARG A 32 5.55 -11.25 -0.29
C ARG A 32 5.96 -11.51 1.15
N ASP A 33 7.02 -10.84 1.61
CA ASP A 33 7.49 -10.96 2.99
C ASP A 33 6.54 -10.33 4.00
N ALA A 34 5.97 -9.17 3.68
CA ALA A 34 4.97 -8.54 4.52
C ALA A 34 3.71 -9.42 4.69
N ASN A 35 3.24 -10.04 3.60
CA ASN A 35 2.14 -10.99 3.65
C ASN A 35 2.48 -12.23 4.50
N THR A 36 3.72 -12.73 4.41
CA THR A 36 4.18 -13.84 5.24
C THR A 36 4.23 -13.46 6.72
N CYS A 37 4.72 -12.25 7.03
CA CYS A 37 4.72 -11.68 8.38
C CYS A 37 3.29 -11.65 8.97
N ILE A 38 2.30 -11.16 8.22
CA ILE A 38 0.90 -11.14 8.65
C ILE A 38 0.33 -12.55 8.84
N LYS A 39 0.67 -13.51 7.96
CA LYS A 39 0.24 -14.91 8.12
C LYS A 39 0.78 -15.53 9.39
N LEU A 40 2.04 -15.25 9.73
CA LEU A 40 2.70 -15.78 10.94
C LEU A 40 2.21 -15.09 12.21
N ARG A 41 2.00 -13.77 12.18
CA ARG A 41 1.50 -12.98 13.31
C ARG A 41 0.47 -11.95 12.85
N ARG A 42 -0.80 -12.37 12.86
CA ARG A 42 -1.95 -11.56 12.42
C ARG A 42 -2.24 -10.36 13.30
N GLU A 43 -1.82 -10.37 14.56
CA GLU A 43 -2.04 -9.27 15.50
C GLU A 43 -0.85 -8.30 15.55
N TRP A 44 0.12 -8.47 14.65
CA TRP A 44 1.32 -7.64 14.64
C TRP A 44 1.23 -6.50 13.63
N LEU A 45 1.01 -5.29 14.16
CA LEU A 45 0.88 -4.05 13.40
C LEU A 45 1.97 -3.85 12.34
N LYS A 46 3.23 -4.22 12.65
CA LYS A 46 4.36 -4.05 11.72
C LYS A 46 4.17 -4.82 10.42
N GLY A 47 3.48 -5.96 10.42
CA GLY A 47 3.17 -6.69 9.19
C GLY A 47 2.29 -5.88 8.24
N TYR A 48 1.24 -5.26 8.77
CA TYR A 48 0.33 -4.38 8.03
C TYR A 48 1.03 -3.12 7.54
N TYR A 49 1.85 -2.50 8.39
CA TYR A 49 2.67 -1.36 7.99
C TYR A 49 3.57 -1.71 6.80
N ARG A 50 4.32 -2.82 6.88
CA ARG A 50 5.21 -3.27 5.80
C ARG A 50 4.45 -3.57 4.51
N LYS A 51 3.26 -4.17 4.63
CA LYS A 51 2.40 -4.47 3.48
C LYS A 51 1.94 -3.19 2.80
N GLY A 52 1.43 -2.23 3.56
CA GLY A 52 0.99 -0.94 3.02
C GLY A 52 2.16 -0.17 2.39
N SER A 53 3.34 -0.13 3.03
CA SER A 53 4.53 0.50 2.43
C SER A 53 4.94 -0.15 1.11
N ALA A 54 4.89 -1.48 1.01
CA ALA A 54 5.21 -2.16 -0.25
C ALA A 54 4.20 -1.85 -1.36
N LEU A 55 2.91 -1.81 -1.03
CA LEU A 55 1.84 -1.45 -1.98
C LEU A 55 1.94 0.02 -2.41
N MET A 56 2.32 0.92 -1.51
CA MET A 56 2.63 2.32 -1.84
C MET A 56 3.77 2.43 -2.87
N SER A 57 4.84 1.64 -2.71
CA SER A 57 5.93 1.58 -3.69
C SER A 57 5.51 0.98 -5.03
N LEU A 58 4.55 0.04 -5.03
CA LEU A 58 3.94 -0.53 -6.23
C LEU A 58 2.87 0.37 -6.87
N LYS A 59 2.51 1.49 -6.22
CA LYS A 59 1.42 2.40 -6.60
C LYS A 59 0.02 1.75 -6.56
N GLU A 60 -0.12 0.66 -5.82
CA GLU A 60 -1.38 0.00 -5.51
C GLU A 60 -2.02 0.70 -4.29
N TYR A 61 -2.41 1.97 -4.48
CA TYR A 61 -2.79 2.85 -3.37
C TYR A 61 -4.06 2.40 -2.64
N LYS A 62 -5.00 1.76 -3.35
CA LYS A 62 -6.24 1.27 -2.75
C LYS A 62 -5.94 0.12 -1.78
N GLU A 63 -5.18 -0.85 -2.25
CA GLU A 63 -4.75 -2.00 -1.45
C GLU A 63 -3.83 -1.56 -0.29
N ALA A 64 -3.04 -0.51 -0.48
CA ALA A 64 -2.27 0.10 0.60
C ALA A 64 -3.17 0.69 1.70
N CYS A 65 -4.22 1.41 1.32
CA CYS A 65 -5.22 1.93 2.26
C CYS A 65 -5.86 0.79 3.06
N ASP A 66 -6.30 -0.28 2.39
CA ASP A 66 -6.90 -1.45 3.05
C ASP A 66 -5.94 -2.12 4.05
N ALA A 67 -4.65 -2.20 3.69
CA ALA A 67 -3.63 -2.77 4.56
C ALA A 67 -3.39 -1.91 5.82
N PHE A 68 -3.29 -0.59 5.67
CA PHE A 68 -3.12 0.32 6.80
C PHE A 68 -4.38 0.39 7.67
N GLU A 69 -5.58 0.41 7.08
CA GLU A 69 -6.84 0.37 7.82
C GLU A 69 -6.95 -0.92 8.65
N ALA A 70 -6.54 -2.06 8.10
CA ALA A 70 -6.51 -3.32 8.83
C ALA A 70 -5.54 -3.27 10.03
N GLY A 71 -4.40 -2.57 9.92
CA GLY A 71 -3.52 -2.34 11.05
C GLY A 71 -4.12 -1.36 12.08
N LEU A 72 -4.78 -0.30 11.64
CA LEU A 72 -5.45 0.67 12.54
C LEU A 72 -6.59 0.02 13.31
N LYS A 73 -7.25 -1.01 12.77
CA LYS A 73 -8.22 -1.82 13.52
C LYS A 73 -7.59 -2.58 14.70
N LEU A 74 -6.29 -2.89 14.64
CA LEU A 74 -5.55 -3.53 15.75
C LEU A 74 -5.09 -2.50 16.79
N ASP A 75 -4.62 -1.33 16.34
CA ASP A 75 -4.19 -0.23 17.20
C ASP A 75 -4.69 1.11 16.63
N PRO A 76 -5.91 1.55 16.99
CA PRO A 76 -6.49 2.78 16.49
C PRO A 76 -5.75 4.05 16.97
N GLY A 77 -4.94 3.93 18.02
CA GLY A 77 -4.15 5.04 18.58
C GLY A 77 -2.79 5.21 17.89
N ASN A 78 -2.49 4.39 16.88
CA ASN A 78 -1.17 4.39 16.27
C ASN A 78 -0.97 5.58 15.32
N THR A 79 -0.37 6.65 15.85
CA THR A 79 -0.14 7.89 15.09
C THR A 79 0.74 7.70 13.86
N GLU A 80 1.67 6.75 13.88
CA GLU A 80 2.53 6.46 12.74
C GLU A 80 1.74 5.79 11.62
N LEU A 81 0.90 4.82 11.97
CA LEU A 81 0.05 4.12 11.00
C LEU A 81 -1.03 5.04 10.42
N GLU A 82 -1.58 5.93 11.24
CA GLU A 82 -2.54 6.94 10.80
C GLU A 82 -1.93 7.87 9.76
N LYS A 83 -0.69 8.34 9.96
CA LYS A 83 0.01 9.18 8.99
C LYS A 83 0.16 8.49 7.63
N VAL A 84 0.70 7.26 7.60
CA VAL A 84 0.90 6.55 6.34
C VAL A 84 -0.42 6.13 5.68
N PHE A 85 -1.48 5.92 6.46
CA PHE A 85 -2.84 5.75 5.93
C PHE A 85 -3.32 7.01 5.21
N GLN A 86 -3.18 8.19 5.83
CA GLN A 86 -3.55 9.46 5.19
C GLN A 86 -2.73 9.72 3.93
N GLU A 87 -1.41 9.46 3.96
CA GLU A 87 -0.55 9.54 2.77
C GLU A 87 -1.04 8.62 1.64
N ALA A 88 -1.46 7.39 1.95
CA ALA A 88 -2.02 6.47 0.96
C ALA A 88 -3.35 6.97 0.38
N VAL A 89 -4.23 7.51 1.22
CA VAL A 89 -5.51 8.10 0.79
C VAL A 89 -5.26 9.31 -0.12
N GLU A 90 -4.30 10.16 0.22
CA GLU A 90 -3.92 11.29 -0.62
C GLU A 90 -3.33 10.84 -1.96
N ALA A 91 -2.45 9.84 -1.96
CA ALA A 91 -1.88 9.28 -3.19
C ALA A 91 -2.97 8.68 -4.08
N MET A 92 -3.91 7.93 -3.50
CA MET A 92 -5.08 7.41 -4.21
C MET A 92 -5.91 8.53 -4.84
N LYS A 93 -6.24 9.58 -4.07
CA LYS A 93 -6.98 10.75 -4.58
C LYS A 93 -6.23 11.44 -5.72
N ARG A 94 -4.93 11.65 -5.58
CA ARG A 94 -4.07 12.26 -6.62
C ARG A 94 -3.99 11.42 -7.88
N MET A 95 -4.14 10.10 -7.81
CA MET A 95 -4.20 9.24 -8.98
C MET A 95 -5.56 9.31 -9.67
N THR A 96 -6.65 9.32 -8.91
CA THR A 96 -8.03 9.39 -9.45
C THR A 96 -8.42 10.77 -10.00
N TRP A 97 -7.85 11.85 -9.46
CA TRP A 97 -8.22 13.21 -9.84
C TRP A 97 -7.88 13.58 -11.29
N PRO A 98 -6.66 13.31 -11.81
CA PRO A 98 -6.33 13.51 -13.21
C PRO A 98 -7.18 12.68 -14.18
N GLU A 99 -7.57 11.46 -13.80
CA GLU A 99 -8.47 10.64 -14.61
C GLU A 99 -9.85 11.28 -14.69
N LYS A 100 -10.39 11.76 -13.56
CA LYS A 100 -11.64 12.50 -13.51
C LYS A 100 -11.60 13.77 -14.36
N GLU A 101 -10.51 14.55 -14.31
CA GLU A 101 -10.36 15.74 -15.14
C GLU A 101 -10.30 15.42 -16.63
N LYS A 102 -9.55 14.38 -17.03
CA LYS A 102 -9.52 13.91 -18.43
C LYS A 102 -10.90 13.47 -18.91
N MET A 103 -11.66 12.76 -18.08
CA MET A 103 -13.04 12.37 -18.41
C MET A 103 -13.96 13.58 -18.56
N LEU A 104 -13.87 14.57 -17.68
CA LEU A 104 -14.67 15.81 -17.76
C LEU A 104 -14.35 16.61 -19.03
N GLN A 105 -13.07 16.69 -19.41
CA GLN A 105 -12.65 17.34 -20.66
C GLN A 105 -13.17 16.60 -21.90
N ALA A 106 -13.10 15.27 -21.93
CA ALA A 106 -13.61 14.47 -23.04
C ALA A 106 -15.12 14.68 -23.25
N ILE A 107 -15.91 14.70 -22.17
CA ILE A 107 -17.35 14.98 -22.22
C ILE A 107 -17.64 16.40 -22.75
N GLN A 108 -16.80 17.38 -22.43
CA GLN A 108 -16.97 18.75 -22.90
C GLN A 108 -16.71 18.87 -24.41
N LEU A 109 -15.72 18.14 -24.95
CA LEU A 109 -15.40 18.08 -26.38
C LEU A 109 -16.52 17.40 -27.19
N GLU A 110 -17.10 16.30 -26.70
CA GLU A 110 -18.20 15.61 -27.40
C GLU A 110 -19.48 16.47 -27.51
N LYS A 111 -19.73 17.36 -26.54
CA LYS A 111 -20.86 18.29 -26.58
C LYS A 111 -20.67 19.42 -27.60
N THR A 112 -19.44 19.88 -27.80
CA THR A 112 -19.15 20.93 -28.79
C THR A 112 -19.24 20.45 -30.24
N ASP A 113 -19.05 19.15 -30.49
CA ASP A 113 -19.18 18.57 -31.83
C ASP A 113 -20.64 18.30 -32.22
N THR A 114 -21.55 18.15 -31.24
CA THR A 114 -22.98 17.88 -31.48
C THR A 114 -23.82 19.14 -31.65
N GLU A 115 -23.35 20.30 -31.17
CA GLU A 115 -24.03 21.61 -31.34
C GLU A 115 -23.67 22.33 -32.65
N ASN A 116 -22.70 21.82 -33.44
CA ASN A 116 -22.22 22.42 -34.69
C ASN A 116 -22.71 21.70 -35.98
N VAL A 117 -23.76 20.86 -35.89
CA VAL A 117 -24.36 20.15 -37.04
C VAL A 117 -25.80 20.61 -37.30
#